data_AF-A0AB35NFS7-F1
#
_entry.id   AF-A0AB35NFS7-F1
#
_cell.length_a   1.000
_cell.length_b   1.000
_cell.length_c   1.000
_cell.angle_alpha   90.00
_cell.angle_beta   90.00
_cell.angle_gamma   90.00
#
_symmetry.space_group_name_H-M   'P 1'
#
loop_
_entity.id
_entity.type
_entity.pdbx_description
1 polymer ?
#
loop_
_entity_poly.entity_id
_entity_poly.type
_entity_poly.pdbx_seq_one_letter_code
_entity_poly.pdbx_strand_id
1 'polypeptide(L)'
;MHRTTSERLKRIQQYLGVEPDGVLGGQTLSALEKRLLPIDVRLEQATSISATPPASTQGLTLSKKGIDLMIQHEISSEQYYQAKLIHPSWPGGDSGITIGIGYDLGYASTAQFERDWSALLPTYDIAKLRRVCGSKAASAKRLLSSVQTLVIPLSAAKHVFVHASLPLYASKTQRTFPGVEKLHPDAQSALLSLVYNRGTSISGDSRREMAAIQPLVLRQAYQDIAQQIINMKRLWQGRGLDGLLHRRDDEARLVMQAARTYQADELVQVA
;
A
#
# COMPACT_ATOMS: atom_id res chain seq x y z
N MET A 1 -46.94 7.64 -10.68
CA MET A 1 -46.52 6.66 -11.70
C MET A 1 -45.54 5.67 -11.07
N HIS A 2 -45.91 4.40 -10.93
CA HIS A 2 -44.99 3.37 -10.44
C HIS A 2 -44.02 3.00 -11.57
N ARG A 3 -42.71 3.12 -11.29
CA ARG A 3 -41.67 2.71 -12.26
C ARG A 3 -41.72 1.20 -12.46
N THR A 4 -41.57 0.77 -13.71
CA THR A 4 -41.48 -0.66 -14.04
C THR A 4 -40.23 -1.28 -13.42
N THR A 5 -40.23 -2.61 -13.24
CA THR A 5 -39.05 -3.33 -12.73
C THR A 5 -37.82 -3.07 -13.59
N SER A 6 -37.98 -3.01 -14.92
CA SER A 6 -36.89 -2.71 -15.85
C SER A 6 -36.34 -1.30 -15.63
N GLU A 7 -37.19 -0.26 -15.51
CA GLU A 7 -36.73 1.11 -15.23
C GLU A 7 -36.03 1.25 -13.88
N ARG A 8 -36.48 0.49 -12.87
CA ARG A 8 -35.82 0.43 -11.56
C ARG A 8 -34.45 -0.24 -11.67
N LEU A 9 -34.34 -1.33 -12.41
CA LEU A 9 -33.07 -2.04 -12.66
C LEU A 9 -32.08 -1.18 -13.43
N LYS A 10 -32.50 -0.51 -14.51
CA LYS A 10 -31.64 0.42 -15.27
C LYS A 10 -31.04 1.50 -14.39
N ARG A 11 -31.85 2.06 -13.48
CA ARG A 11 -31.37 3.05 -12.51
C ARG A 11 -30.37 2.44 -11.53
N ILE A 12 -30.66 1.25 -10.97
CA ILE A 12 -29.72 0.54 -10.08
C ILE A 12 -28.40 0.27 -10.81
N GLN A 13 -28.44 -0.21 -12.05
CA GLN A 13 -27.27 -0.49 -12.88
C GLN A 13 -26.43 0.75 -13.14
N GLN A 14 -27.06 1.90 -13.43
CA GLN A 14 -26.36 3.20 -13.50
C GLN A 14 -25.65 3.54 -12.18
N TYR A 15 -26.28 3.31 -11.04
CA TYR A 15 -25.67 3.51 -9.72
C TYR A 15 -24.57 2.49 -9.39
N LEU A 16 -24.62 1.31 -9.99
CA LEU A 16 -23.60 0.28 -9.87
C LEU A 16 -22.48 0.45 -10.90
N GLY A 17 -22.63 1.31 -11.90
CA GLY A 17 -21.63 1.52 -12.96
C GLY A 17 -21.55 0.34 -13.94
N VAL A 18 -22.61 -0.45 -14.09
CA VAL A 18 -22.75 -1.51 -15.10
C VAL A 18 -23.74 -1.08 -16.19
N GLU A 19 -23.79 -1.80 -17.31
CA GLU A 19 -24.68 -1.48 -18.42
C GLU A 19 -26.15 -1.46 -17.97
N PRO A 20 -26.90 -0.36 -18.22
CA PRO A 20 -28.29 -0.23 -17.80
C PRO A 20 -29.26 -0.87 -18.80
N ASP A 21 -29.14 -2.18 -18.97
CA ASP A 21 -29.98 -2.99 -19.87
C ASP A 21 -31.37 -3.30 -19.26
N GLY A 22 -31.54 -3.13 -17.94
CA GLY A 22 -32.76 -3.44 -17.21
C GLY A 22 -32.94 -4.92 -16.91
N VAL A 23 -31.87 -5.72 -17.02
CA VAL A 23 -31.83 -7.17 -16.81
C VAL A 23 -30.97 -7.49 -15.59
N LEU A 24 -31.48 -8.34 -14.69
CA LEU A 24 -30.71 -8.84 -13.54
C LEU A 24 -29.76 -9.98 -13.96
N GLY A 25 -28.79 -9.66 -14.82
CA GLY A 25 -27.77 -10.61 -15.30
C GLY A 25 -26.56 -10.73 -14.35
N GLY A 26 -25.62 -11.60 -14.70
CA GLY A 26 -24.44 -11.90 -13.88
C GLY A 26 -23.61 -10.66 -13.51
N GLN A 27 -23.39 -9.73 -14.44
CA GLN A 27 -22.65 -8.48 -14.15
C GLN A 27 -23.35 -7.61 -13.10
N THR A 28 -24.68 -7.55 -13.15
CA THR A 28 -25.50 -6.80 -12.18
C THR A 28 -25.46 -7.48 -10.81
N LEU A 29 -25.57 -8.81 -10.76
CA LEU A 29 -25.48 -9.58 -9.52
C LEU A 29 -24.10 -9.45 -8.87
N SER A 30 -23.01 -9.59 -9.62
CA SER A 30 -21.66 -9.40 -9.09
C SER A 30 -21.40 -7.96 -8.62
N ALA A 31 -21.96 -6.95 -9.31
CA ALA A 31 -21.85 -5.56 -8.86
C ALA A 31 -22.67 -5.29 -7.58
N LEU A 32 -23.82 -5.95 -7.41
CA LEU A 32 -24.60 -5.94 -6.17
C LEU A 32 -23.84 -6.63 -5.04
N GLU A 33 -23.29 -7.82 -5.28
CA GLU A 33 -22.47 -8.56 -4.30
C GLU A 33 -21.28 -7.71 -3.82
N LYS A 34 -20.51 -7.14 -4.75
CA LYS A 34 -19.40 -6.22 -4.40
C LYS A 34 -19.84 -4.99 -3.62
N ARG A 35 -21.11 -4.59 -3.70
CA ARG A 35 -21.61 -3.43 -2.96
C ARG A 35 -22.24 -3.81 -1.62
N LEU A 36 -22.90 -4.96 -1.54
CA LEU A 36 -23.73 -5.39 -0.42
C LEU A 36 -23.03 -6.36 0.52
N LEU A 37 -22.12 -7.21 0.02
CA LEU A 37 -21.38 -8.15 0.87
C LEU A 37 -20.43 -7.40 1.81
N PRO A 38 -20.24 -7.84 3.06
CA PRO A 38 -19.19 -7.29 3.93
C PRO A 38 -17.82 -7.35 3.26
N ILE A 39 -16.95 -6.37 3.57
CA ILE A 39 -15.59 -6.34 2.99
C ILE A 39 -14.81 -7.62 3.33
N ASP A 40 -15.02 -8.19 4.52
CA ASP A 40 -14.33 -9.42 4.96
C ASP A 40 -14.57 -10.58 4.00
N VAL A 41 -15.81 -10.76 3.53
CA VAL A 41 -16.17 -11.77 2.52
C VAL A 41 -15.48 -11.49 1.17
N ARG A 42 -15.37 -10.22 0.77
CA ARG A 42 -14.70 -9.83 -0.48
C ARG A 42 -13.19 -10.05 -0.40
N LEU A 43 -12.59 -9.83 0.77
CA LEU A 43 -11.17 -10.08 1.02
C LEU A 43 -10.83 -11.57 0.96
N GLU A 44 -11.66 -12.43 1.53
CA GLU A 44 -11.51 -13.89 1.41
C GLU A 44 -11.56 -14.34 -0.07
N GLN A 45 -12.47 -13.78 -0.86
CA GLN A 45 -12.56 -14.07 -2.30
C GLN A 45 -11.37 -13.50 -3.10
N ALA A 46 -10.90 -12.30 -2.78
CA ALA A 46 -9.75 -11.70 -3.47
C ALA A 46 -8.44 -12.47 -3.20
N THR A 47 -8.22 -12.88 -1.95
CA THR A 47 -7.03 -13.64 -1.54
C THR A 47 -6.99 -15.05 -2.16
N SER A 48 -8.14 -15.70 -2.35
CA SER A 48 -8.23 -17.02 -2.98
C SER A 48 -8.02 -17.01 -4.50
N ILE A 49 -8.35 -15.91 -5.19
CA ILE A 49 -8.09 -15.76 -6.64
C ILE A 49 -6.61 -15.47 -6.93
N SER A 50 -5.90 -14.84 -6.00
CA SER A 50 -4.46 -14.57 -6.09
C SER A 50 -3.55 -15.75 -5.69
N ALA A 51 -4.12 -16.91 -5.37
CA ALA A 51 -3.40 -18.07 -4.83
C ALA A 51 -2.54 -18.86 -5.84
N THR A 52 -2.23 -18.32 -7.01
CA THR A 52 -1.26 -18.93 -7.93
C THR A 52 0.13 -18.39 -7.59
N PRO A 53 1.04 -19.20 -6.99
CA PRO A 53 2.40 -18.74 -6.76
C PRO A 53 3.11 -18.62 -8.11
N PRO A 54 3.65 -17.46 -8.50
CA PRO A 54 4.60 -17.43 -9.59
C PRO A 54 5.84 -18.26 -9.19
N ALA A 55 6.31 -19.07 -10.14
CA ALA A 55 7.50 -19.90 -9.95
C ALA A 55 8.73 -19.03 -9.60
N SER A 56 9.38 -19.39 -8.48
CA SER A 56 10.79 -19.13 -8.14
C SER A 56 11.37 -17.76 -8.58
N THR A 57 10.79 -16.66 -8.11
CA THR A 57 11.53 -15.41 -7.97
C THR A 57 11.81 -15.25 -6.49
N GLN A 58 13.09 -15.17 -6.08
CA GLN A 58 13.46 -14.98 -4.67
C GLN A 58 12.90 -13.62 -4.20
N GLY A 59 11.68 -13.59 -3.67
CA GLY A 59 11.05 -12.42 -3.06
C GLY A 59 11.53 -12.20 -1.63
N LEU A 60 10.98 -11.19 -0.96
CA LEU A 60 11.22 -10.99 0.47
C LEU A 60 10.20 -11.76 1.29
N THR A 61 10.65 -12.23 2.45
CA THR A 61 9.76 -12.75 3.49
C THR A 61 9.71 -11.72 4.61
N LEU A 62 8.57 -11.05 4.72
CA LEU A 62 8.35 -10.00 5.72
C LEU A 62 7.64 -10.59 6.93
N SER A 63 7.86 -9.99 8.09
CA SER A 63 7.07 -10.32 9.28
C SER A 63 5.83 -9.44 9.36
N LYS A 64 4.72 -9.99 9.88
CA LYS A 64 3.51 -9.22 10.19
C LYS A 64 3.82 -8.05 11.12
N LYS A 65 4.65 -8.27 12.15
CA LYS A 65 5.14 -7.21 13.05
C LYS A 65 5.78 -6.04 12.27
N GLY A 66 6.62 -6.35 11.29
CA GLY A 66 7.24 -5.32 10.45
C GLY A 66 6.25 -4.60 9.53
N ILE A 67 5.29 -5.35 8.95
CA ILE A 67 4.22 -4.78 8.12
C ILE A 67 3.31 -3.85 8.95
N ASP A 68 2.91 -4.28 10.14
CA ASP A 68 2.06 -3.49 11.04
C ASP A 68 2.76 -2.20 11.46
N LEU A 69 4.06 -2.27 11.75
CA LEU A 69 4.87 -1.09 12.04
C LEU A 69 4.93 -0.12 10.84
N MET A 70 5.10 -0.64 9.62
CA MET A 70 5.04 0.18 8.40
C MET A 70 3.69 0.88 8.27
N ILE A 71 2.59 0.13 8.40
CA ILE A 71 1.23 0.68 8.33
C ILE A 71 1.05 1.75 9.41
N GLN A 72 1.48 1.49 10.65
CA GLN A 72 1.40 2.43 11.74
C GLN A 72 2.14 3.75 11.44
N HIS A 73 3.31 3.69 10.80
CA HIS A 73 4.00 4.92 10.41
C HIS A 73 3.29 5.70 9.29
N GLU A 74 2.51 5.04 8.44
CA GLU A 74 1.75 5.70 7.37
C GLU A 74 0.42 6.27 7.86
N ILE A 75 -0.26 5.61 8.81
CA ILE A 75 -1.61 6.02 9.24
C ILE A 75 -1.71 6.48 10.70
N SER A 76 -0.63 6.38 11.48
CA SER A 76 -0.57 6.60 12.94
C SER A 76 -1.45 5.65 13.77
N SER A 77 -2.76 5.63 13.51
CA SER A 77 -3.73 4.73 14.14
C SER A 77 -4.93 4.51 13.22
N GLU A 78 -5.73 3.48 13.51
CA GLU A 78 -6.96 3.24 12.76
C GLU A 78 -7.94 4.41 12.92
N GLN A 79 -8.03 4.99 14.12
CA GLN A 79 -8.88 6.15 14.39
C GLN A 79 -8.44 7.37 13.58
N TYR A 80 -7.12 7.60 13.48
CA TYR A 80 -6.59 8.68 12.65
C TYR A 80 -6.92 8.46 11.17
N TYR A 81 -6.76 7.22 10.68
CA TYR A 81 -7.15 6.89 9.31
C TYR A 81 -8.63 7.22 9.05
N GLN A 82 -9.53 6.74 9.91
CA GLN A 82 -10.98 6.99 9.77
C GLN A 82 -11.30 8.49 9.81
N ALA A 83 -10.59 9.27 10.62
CA ALA A 83 -10.84 10.70 10.77
C ALA A 83 -10.21 11.56 9.66
N LYS A 84 -9.08 11.14 9.06
CA LYS A 84 -8.23 12.01 8.23
C LYS A 84 -7.84 11.44 6.86
N LEU A 85 -7.78 10.12 6.70
CA LEU A 85 -7.22 9.47 5.49
C LEU A 85 -8.25 8.60 4.74
N ILE A 86 -9.45 8.43 5.28
CA ILE A 86 -10.52 7.60 4.70
C ILE A 86 -10.97 8.10 3.32
N HIS A 87 -10.74 9.37 3.02
CA HIS A 87 -11.13 10.01 1.77
C HIS A 87 -9.92 10.29 0.87
N PRO A 88 -10.09 10.25 -0.46
CA PRO A 88 -9.03 10.67 -1.38
C PRO A 88 -8.54 12.08 -1.07
N SER A 89 -7.23 12.29 -1.16
CA SER A 89 -6.58 13.58 -0.87
C SER A 89 -5.50 13.90 -1.89
N TRP A 90 -5.06 15.15 -1.96
CA TRP A 90 -3.92 15.55 -2.79
C TRP A 90 -2.87 16.22 -1.89
N PRO A 91 -1.68 15.61 -1.71
CA PRO A 91 -0.69 16.10 -0.76
C PRO A 91 0.12 17.30 -1.29
N GLY A 92 -0.05 17.68 -2.57
CA GLY A 92 0.67 18.80 -3.20
C GLY A 92 1.80 18.36 -4.12
N GLY A 93 2.55 19.33 -4.64
CA GLY A 93 3.70 19.09 -5.54
C GLY A 93 3.31 18.39 -6.84
N ASP A 94 4.15 17.46 -7.29
CA ASP A 94 3.94 16.67 -8.51
C ASP A 94 3.10 15.39 -8.28
N SER A 95 2.55 15.22 -7.07
CA SER A 95 1.74 14.05 -6.70
C SER A 95 0.39 14.04 -7.41
N GLY A 96 -0.17 12.84 -7.59
CA GLY A 96 -1.56 12.65 -7.96
C GLY A 96 -2.49 12.61 -6.75
N ILE A 97 -3.75 12.24 -6.98
CA ILE A 97 -4.68 11.99 -5.88
C ILE A 97 -4.25 10.70 -5.17
N THR A 98 -4.07 10.77 -3.85
CA THR A 98 -3.68 9.65 -2.99
C THR A 98 -4.92 9.04 -2.33
N ILE A 99 -4.99 7.71 -2.31
CA ILE A 99 -6.01 6.93 -1.60
C ILE A 99 -5.36 5.87 -0.71
N GLY A 100 -6.09 5.41 0.30
CA GLY A 100 -5.63 4.32 1.17
C GLY A 100 -4.31 4.65 1.87
N ILE A 101 -3.40 3.68 1.90
CA ILE A 101 -2.08 3.80 2.51
C ILE A 101 -1.09 4.19 1.41
N GLY A 102 -0.96 5.50 1.16
CA GLY A 102 0.06 6.06 0.26
C GLY A 102 -0.08 5.68 -1.22
N TYR A 103 -1.25 5.20 -1.68
CA TYR A 103 -1.44 4.81 -3.08
C TYR A 103 -1.71 6.05 -3.96
N ASP A 104 -0.71 6.48 -4.72
CA ASP A 104 -0.80 7.64 -5.60
C ASP A 104 -1.36 7.27 -6.99
N LEU A 105 -2.61 7.68 -7.25
CA LEU A 105 -3.31 7.43 -8.52
C LEU A 105 -2.65 8.14 -9.70
N GLY A 106 -1.89 9.21 -9.47
CA GLY A 106 -1.16 9.91 -10.53
C GLY A 106 0.00 9.11 -11.10
N TYR A 107 0.58 8.18 -10.32
CA TYR A 107 1.65 7.29 -10.78
C TYR A 107 1.16 5.89 -11.16
N ALA A 108 -0.10 5.55 -10.86
CA ALA A 108 -0.73 4.31 -11.31
C ALA A 108 -1.34 4.46 -12.72
N SER A 109 -1.13 3.45 -13.57
CA SER A 109 -1.93 3.31 -14.80
C SER A 109 -3.34 2.84 -14.44
N THR A 110 -4.30 3.07 -15.33
CA THR A 110 -5.68 2.58 -15.16
C THR A 110 -5.72 1.07 -14.98
N ALA A 111 -4.95 0.33 -15.76
CA ALA A 111 -4.87 -1.12 -15.67
C ALA A 111 -4.26 -1.60 -14.34
N GLN A 112 -3.24 -0.90 -13.82
CA GLN A 112 -2.69 -1.22 -12.49
C GLN A 112 -3.73 -0.95 -11.40
N PHE A 113 -4.36 0.23 -11.43
CA PHE A 113 -5.40 0.59 -10.48
C PHE A 113 -6.57 -0.41 -10.48
N GLU A 114 -7.06 -0.80 -11.66
CA GLU A 114 -8.16 -1.76 -11.77
C GLU A 114 -7.76 -3.14 -11.23
N ARG A 115 -6.53 -3.62 -11.48
CA ARG A 115 -6.05 -4.88 -10.88
C ARG A 115 -6.03 -4.80 -9.36
N ASP A 116 -5.55 -3.70 -8.80
CA ASP A 116 -5.33 -3.59 -7.36
C ASP A 116 -6.64 -3.40 -6.57
N TRP A 117 -7.59 -2.64 -7.13
CA TRP A 117 -8.75 -2.14 -6.36
C TRP A 117 -10.10 -2.74 -6.76
N SER A 118 -10.27 -3.31 -7.96
CA SER A 118 -11.61 -3.65 -8.50
C SER A 118 -12.39 -4.70 -7.71
N ALA A 119 -11.69 -5.54 -6.93
CA ALA A 119 -12.33 -6.51 -6.04
C ALA A 119 -12.74 -5.93 -4.68
N LEU A 120 -12.19 -4.76 -4.32
CA LEU A 120 -12.23 -4.22 -2.96
C LEU A 120 -13.21 -3.05 -2.79
N LEU A 121 -13.49 -2.34 -3.89
CA LEU A 121 -14.40 -1.18 -3.89
C LEU A 121 -15.63 -1.44 -4.78
N PRO A 122 -16.75 -0.73 -4.52
CA PRO A 122 -17.89 -0.75 -5.42
C PRO A 122 -17.51 -0.33 -6.84
N THR A 123 -18.07 -1.01 -7.84
CA THR A 123 -17.79 -0.74 -9.27
C THR A 123 -17.98 0.73 -9.65
N TYR A 124 -18.95 1.42 -9.04
CA TYR A 124 -19.16 2.85 -9.22
C TYR A 124 -17.99 3.71 -8.75
N ASP A 125 -17.40 3.37 -7.59
CA ASP A 125 -16.27 4.10 -7.02
C ASP A 125 -15.01 3.85 -7.85
N ILE A 126 -14.82 2.60 -8.32
CA ILE A 126 -13.77 2.23 -9.28
C ILE A 126 -13.87 3.06 -10.56
N ALA A 127 -15.06 3.16 -11.15
CA ALA A 127 -15.26 3.93 -12.38
C ALA A 127 -14.91 5.42 -12.22
N LYS A 128 -15.16 6.00 -11.03
CA LYS A 128 -14.77 7.38 -10.72
C LYS A 128 -13.26 7.52 -10.53
N LEU A 129 -12.66 6.67 -9.69
CA LEU A 129 -11.23 6.71 -9.38
C LEU A 129 -10.37 6.43 -10.62
N ARG A 130 -10.83 5.56 -11.52
CA ARG A 130 -10.15 5.28 -12.79
C ARG A 130 -9.95 6.54 -13.63
N ARG A 131 -10.90 7.48 -13.63
CA ARG A 131 -10.85 8.71 -14.44
C ARG A 131 -9.76 9.68 -13.99
N VAL A 132 -9.31 9.57 -12.74
CA VAL A 132 -8.27 10.44 -12.19
C VAL A 132 -6.89 9.78 -12.17
N CYS A 133 -6.79 8.51 -12.57
CA CYS A 133 -5.50 7.83 -12.73
C CYS A 133 -4.60 8.54 -13.74
N GLY A 134 -3.30 8.60 -13.48
CA GLY A 134 -2.31 9.32 -14.30
C GLY A 134 -2.34 10.84 -14.18
N SER A 135 -3.32 11.43 -13.48
CA SER A 135 -3.39 12.87 -13.25
C SER A 135 -2.46 13.29 -12.11
N LYS A 136 -1.64 14.31 -12.35
CA LYS A 136 -0.63 14.82 -11.41
C LYS A 136 -0.76 16.34 -11.20
N ALA A 137 -0.10 16.83 -10.15
CA ALA A 137 0.06 18.25 -9.85
C ALA A 137 -1.27 19.04 -9.92
N ALA A 138 -1.28 20.17 -10.64
CA ALA A 138 -2.47 21.00 -10.80
C ALA A 138 -3.68 20.26 -11.38
N SER A 139 -3.47 19.25 -12.23
CA SER A 139 -4.57 18.43 -12.76
C SER A 139 -5.23 17.60 -11.66
N ALA A 140 -4.42 16.92 -10.84
CA ALA A 140 -4.89 16.16 -9.69
C ALA A 140 -5.66 17.04 -8.71
N LYS A 141 -5.13 18.22 -8.38
CA LYS A 141 -5.80 19.19 -7.52
C LYS A 141 -7.20 19.56 -8.02
N ARG A 142 -7.36 19.82 -9.33
CA ARG A 142 -8.66 20.18 -9.92
C ARG A 142 -9.65 19.01 -9.90
N LEU A 143 -9.17 17.78 -10.11
CA LEU A 143 -10.01 16.59 -10.17
C LEU A 143 -10.39 16.04 -8.78
N LEU A 144 -9.72 16.47 -7.71
CA LEU A 144 -9.95 15.97 -6.35
C LEU A 144 -11.42 16.05 -5.94
N SER A 145 -12.11 17.16 -6.21
CA SER A 145 -13.52 17.36 -5.84
C SER A 145 -14.46 16.32 -6.45
N SER A 146 -14.09 15.68 -7.57
CA SER A 146 -14.89 14.64 -8.21
C SER A 146 -14.88 13.29 -7.46
N VAL A 147 -13.90 13.09 -6.57
CA VAL A 147 -13.67 11.84 -5.85
C VAL A 147 -13.53 12.00 -4.33
N GLN A 148 -13.40 13.23 -3.80
CA GLN A 148 -13.13 13.47 -2.38
C GLN A 148 -14.19 12.91 -1.41
N THR A 149 -15.41 12.62 -1.89
CA THR A 149 -16.47 12.04 -1.06
C THR A 149 -16.43 10.51 -1.00
N LEU A 150 -15.59 9.88 -1.81
CA LEU A 150 -15.46 8.43 -1.84
C LEU A 150 -14.84 7.94 -0.53
N VAL A 151 -15.29 6.79 -0.06
CA VAL A 151 -14.80 6.16 1.17
C VAL A 151 -13.87 5.03 0.77
N ILE A 152 -12.64 5.05 1.27
CA ILE A 152 -11.64 4.01 1.07
C ILE A 152 -11.51 3.25 2.38
N PRO A 153 -12.13 2.06 2.51
CA PRO A 153 -12.09 1.31 3.76
C PRO A 153 -10.66 0.94 4.15
N LEU A 154 -10.34 1.02 5.45
CA LEU A 154 -9.00 0.70 5.94
C LEU A 154 -8.57 -0.74 5.60
N SER A 155 -9.48 -1.70 5.68
CA SER A 155 -9.18 -3.11 5.34
C SER A 155 -8.83 -3.29 3.86
N ALA A 156 -9.55 -2.61 2.94
CA ALA A 156 -9.18 -2.55 1.52
C ALA A 156 -7.81 -1.88 1.32
N ALA A 157 -7.54 -0.79 2.04
CA ALA A 157 -6.27 -0.09 1.96
C ALA A 157 -5.09 -0.93 2.47
N LYS A 158 -5.25 -1.66 3.59
CA LYS A 158 -4.26 -2.62 4.11
C LYS A 158 -4.02 -3.75 3.11
N HIS A 159 -5.08 -4.29 2.50
CA HIS A 159 -4.95 -5.35 1.47
C HIS A 159 -4.12 -4.85 0.27
N VAL A 160 -4.44 -3.69 -0.29
CA VAL A 160 -3.67 -3.11 -1.41
C VAL A 160 -2.24 -2.78 -1.01
N PHE A 161 -2.04 -2.28 0.21
CA PHE A 161 -0.68 -2.02 0.71
C PHE A 161 0.15 -3.30 0.69
N VAL A 162 -0.35 -4.39 1.27
CA VAL A 162 0.36 -5.67 1.36
C VAL A 162 0.52 -6.36 0.01
N HIS A 163 -0.53 -6.41 -0.81
CA HIS A 163 -0.54 -7.25 -2.01
C HIS A 163 -0.17 -6.53 -3.31
N ALA A 164 -0.17 -5.20 -3.34
CA ALA A 164 0.24 -4.43 -4.51
C ALA A 164 1.44 -3.51 -4.23
N SER A 165 1.45 -2.83 -3.07
CA SER A 165 2.50 -1.84 -2.79
C SER A 165 3.79 -2.50 -2.31
N LEU A 166 3.73 -3.40 -1.32
CA LEU A 166 4.92 -4.06 -0.76
C LEU A 166 5.71 -4.85 -1.80
N PRO A 167 5.12 -5.61 -2.76
CA PRO A 167 5.88 -6.28 -3.82
C PRO A 167 6.74 -5.31 -4.65
N LEU A 168 6.19 -4.17 -5.06
CA LEU A 168 6.95 -3.15 -5.80
C LEU A 168 8.14 -2.61 -4.99
N TYR A 169 7.95 -2.43 -3.69
CA TYR A 169 9.01 -1.99 -2.79
C TYR A 169 9.99 -3.10 -2.40
N ALA A 170 9.57 -4.36 -2.39
CA ALA A 170 10.42 -5.51 -2.19
C ALA A 170 11.48 -5.58 -3.31
N SER A 171 11.07 -5.50 -4.57
CA SER A 171 12.03 -5.50 -5.69
C SER A 171 12.96 -4.28 -5.64
N LYS A 172 12.45 -3.09 -5.25
CA LYS A 172 13.29 -1.89 -5.03
C LYS A 172 14.30 -2.10 -3.91
N THR A 173 13.89 -2.74 -2.83
CA THR A 173 14.72 -3.01 -1.66
C THR A 173 15.83 -3.98 -2.01
N GLN A 174 15.53 -5.06 -2.73
CA GLN A 174 16.53 -6.01 -3.21
C GLN A 174 17.58 -5.38 -4.11
N ARG A 175 17.15 -4.49 -5.03
CA ARG A 175 18.10 -3.73 -5.86
C ARG A 175 18.94 -2.76 -5.05
N THR A 176 18.37 -2.15 -4.01
CA THR A 176 19.08 -1.18 -3.16
C THR A 176 20.06 -1.88 -2.22
N PHE A 177 19.69 -3.06 -1.68
CA PHE A 177 20.45 -3.84 -0.71
C PHE A 177 20.59 -5.30 -1.17
N PRO A 178 21.52 -5.60 -2.09
CA PRO A 178 21.73 -6.97 -2.56
C PRO A 178 21.99 -7.94 -1.39
N GLY A 179 21.30 -9.09 -1.37
CA GLY A 179 21.40 -10.08 -0.31
C GLY A 179 20.39 -9.91 0.84
N VAL A 180 19.53 -8.89 0.80
CA VAL A 180 18.52 -8.63 1.83
C VAL A 180 17.57 -9.82 2.06
N GLU A 181 17.25 -10.59 1.02
CA GLU A 181 16.42 -11.80 1.09
C GLU A 181 17.00 -12.90 2.01
N LYS A 182 18.29 -12.80 2.36
CA LYS A 182 18.99 -13.72 3.26
C LYS A 182 18.93 -13.30 4.72
N LEU A 183 18.46 -12.09 5.01
CA LEU A 183 18.30 -11.61 6.40
C LEU A 183 17.06 -12.22 7.05
N HIS A 184 16.98 -12.15 8.38
CA HIS A 184 15.76 -12.49 9.10
C HIS A 184 14.56 -11.60 8.69
N PRO A 185 13.32 -12.12 8.68
CA PRO A 185 12.12 -11.40 8.20
C PRO A 185 11.89 -10.02 8.81
N ASP A 186 12.15 -9.84 10.11
CA ASP A 186 12.06 -8.54 10.77
C ASP A 186 13.06 -7.52 10.15
N ALA A 187 14.29 -7.95 9.87
CA ALA A 187 15.29 -7.09 9.22
C ALA A 187 14.97 -6.79 7.74
N GLN A 188 14.41 -7.76 7.01
CA GLN A 188 13.89 -7.53 5.65
C GLN A 188 12.81 -6.45 5.66
N SER A 189 11.88 -6.55 6.62
CA SER A 189 10.79 -5.59 6.80
C SER A 189 11.28 -4.19 7.16
N ALA A 190 12.29 -4.08 8.03
CA ALA A 190 12.91 -2.80 8.38
C ALA A 190 13.58 -2.12 7.17
N LEU A 191 14.35 -2.87 6.38
CA LEU A 191 15.00 -2.32 5.19
C LEU A 191 14.01 -1.96 4.08
N LEU A 192 12.92 -2.73 3.95
CA LEU A 192 11.82 -2.35 3.05
C LEU A 192 11.15 -1.06 3.52
N SER A 193 10.85 -0.92 4.81
CA SER A 193 10.29 0.32 5.39
C SER A 193 11.19 1.52 5.15
N LEU A 194 12.51 1.36 5.31
CA LEU A 194 13.51 2.38 5.00
C LEU A 194 13.42 2.79 3.52
N VAL A 195 13.40 1.83 2.59
CA VAL A 195 13.31 2.12 1.14
C VAL A 195 11.96 2.73 0.78
N TYR A 196 10.87 2.33 1.44
CA TYR A 196 9.56 2.95 1.28
C TYR A 196 9.59 4.43 1.66
N ASN A 197 10.15 4.74 2.84
CA ASN A 197 10.20 6.10 3.37
C ASN A 197 11.19 7.01 2.62
N ARG A 198 12.37 6.48 2.29
CA ARG A 198 13.49 7.29 1.78
C ARG A 198 13.74 7.12 0.29
N GLY A 199 13.18 6.11 -0.36
CA GLY A 199 13.48 5.76 -1.76
C GLY A 199 14.82 5.01 -1.90
N THR A 200 15.22 4.75 -3.15
CA THR A 200 16.32 3.82 -3.49
C THR A 200 17.68 4.49 -3.69
N SER A 201 17.78 5.81 -3.56
CA SER A 201 19.03 6.53 -3.82
C SER A 201 20.07 6.25 -2.73
N ILE A 202 21.29 5.94 -3.15
CA ILE A 202 22.48 5.72 -2.31
C ILE A 202 23.54 6.83 -2.50
N SER A 203 23.21 7.90 -3.21
CA SER A 203 24.17 8.93 -3.62
C SER A 203 23.98 10.24 -2.87
N GLY A 204 25.09 10.88 -2.49
CA GLY A 204 25.13 12.17 -1.78
C GLY A 204 25.14 12.04 -0.26
N ASP A 205 25.46 13.14 0.43
CA ASP A 205 25.65 13.13 1.90
C ASP A 205 24.40 12.64 2.64
N SER A 206 23.20 13.05 2.21
CA SER A 206 21.95 12.62 2.84
C SER A 206 21.63 11.11 2.69
N ARG A 207 22.44 10.37 1.92
CA ARG A 207 22.28 8.94 1.61
C ARG A 207 23.44 8.09 2.12
N ARG A 208 24.44 8.69 2.77
CA ARG A 208 25.65 8.02 3.23
C ARG A 208 25.36 6.77 4.06
N GLU A 209 24.46 6.86 5.04
CA GLU A 209 24.11 5.73 5.91
C GLU A 209 23.38 4.63 5.12
N MET A 210 22.59 4.98 4.09
CA MET A 210 21.95 3.97 3.22
C MET A 210 23.02 3.24 2.40
N ALA A 211 23.98 3.95 1.81
CA ALA A 211 25.09 3.33 1.10
C ALA A 211 25.91 2.40 2.01
N ALA A 212 26.17 2.83 3.25
CA ALA A 212 26.92 2.03 4.23
C ALA A 212 26.23 0.72 4.63
N ILE A 213 24.89 0.62 4.51
CA ILE A 213 24.14 -0.62 4.80
C ILE A 213 24.41 -1.71 3.77
N GLN A 214 24.71 -1.38 2.50
CA GLN A 214 24.89 -2.38 1.43
C GLN A 214 25.92 -3.48 1.79
N PRO A 215 27.17 -3.17 2.16
CA PRO A 215 28.14 -4.20 2.55
C PRO A 215 27.82 -4.87 3.90
N LEU A 216 26.96 -4.28 4.73
CA LEU A 216 26.54 -4.87 6.01
C LEU A 216 25.47 -5.94 5.82
N VAL A 217 24.57 -5.75 4.85
CA VAL A 217 23.57 -6.74 4.46
C VAL A 217 24.22 -8.02 3.96
N LEU A 218 25.25 -7.92 3.12
CA LEU A 218 26.00 -9.09 2.62
C LEU A 218 26.68 -9.89 3.74
N ARG A 219 27.10 -9.21 4.81
CA ARG A 219 27.73 -9.81 5.99
C ARG A 219 26.72 -10.22 7.07
N GLN A 220 25.42 -9.95 6.84
CA GLN A 220 24.37 -10.11 7.85
C GLN A 220 24.72 -9.43 9.19
N ALA A 221 25.37 -8.27 9.14
CA ALA A 221 25.84 -7.54 10.32
C ALA A 221 24.69 -6.73 10.96
N TYR A 222 23.73 -7.42 11.57
CA TYR A 222 22.48 -6.84 12.08
C TYR A 222 22.69 -5.62 12.99
N GLN A 223 23.65 -5.69 13.91
CA GLN A 223 23.95 -4.59 14.83
C GLN A 223 24.41 -3.34 14.09
N ASP A 224 25.31 -3.49 13.11
CA ASP A 224 25.81 -2.38 12.31
C ASP A 224 24.72 -1.81 11.38
N ILE A 225 23.86 -2.68 10.82
CA ILE A 225 22.70 -2.25 10.02
C ILE A 225 21.80 -1.35 10.88
N ALA A 226 21.45 -1.80 12.08
CA ALA A 226 20.62 -1.03 13.01
C ALA A 226 21.29 0.31 13.37
N GLN A 227 22.61 0.31 13.61
CA GLN A 227 23.34 1.53 13.91
C GLN A 227 23.32 2.53 12.75
N GLN A 228 23.47 2.07 11.49
CA GLN A 228 23.35 2.97 10.34
C GLN A 228 21.93 3.55 10.21
N ILE A 229 20.89 2.77 10.51
CA ILE A 229 19.50 3.26 10.53
C ILE A 229 19.35 4.38 11.58
N ILE A 230 19.89 4.20 12.79
CA ILE A 230 19.88 5.23 13.84
C ILE A 230 20.67 6.47 13.42
N ASN A 231 21.84 6.30 12.82
CA ASN A 231 22.70 7.42 12.41
C ASN A 231 22.01 8.36 11.40
N MET A 232 21.02 7.89 10.64
CA MET A 232 20.22 8.74 9.75
C MET A 232 19.42 9.82 10.50
N LYS A 233 19.19 9.69 11.81
CA LYS A 233 18.49 10.68 12.63
C LYS A 233 19.13 12.07 12.55
N ARG A 234 20.44 12.17 12.28
CA ARG A 234 21.15 13.43 12.04
C ARG A 234 20.51 14.32 10.97
N LEU A 235 19.73 13.74 10.05
CA LEU A 235 19.09 14.47 8.96
C LEU A 235 17.89 15.30 9.44
N TRP A 236 17.31 14.96 10.58
CA TRP A 236 16.02 15.48 11.05
C TRP A 236 16.02 15.94 12.50
N GLN A 237 17.02 15.57 13.28
CA GLN A 237 17.16 15.99 14.66
C GLN A 237 17.15 17.53 14.76
N GLY A 238 16.31 18.06 15.66
CA GLY A 238 16.12 19.49 15.85
C GLY A 238 15.31 20.20 14.75
N ARG A 239 14.67 19.47 13.83
CA ARG A 239 13.88 20.04 12.72
C ARG A 239 12.36 19.87 12.87
N GLY A 240 11.89 19.42 14.02
CA GLY A 240 10.45 19.16 14.27
C GLY A 240 9.88 17.99 13.46
N LEU A 241 10.75 17.09 12.97
CA LEU A 241 10.37 15.92 12.17
C LEU A 241 10.48 14.64 13.02
N ASP A 242 9.95 14.69 14.25
CA ASP A 242 10.14 13.66 15.26
C ASP A 242 9.53 12.31 14.86
N GLY A 243 8.48 12.31 14.02
CA GLY A 243 7.94 11.07 13.45
C GLY A 243 8.97 10.26 12.66
N LEU A 244 9.90 10.93 11.95
CA LEU A 244 10.98 10.25 11.23
C LEU A 244 12.04 9.69 12.18
N LEU A 245 12.28 10.37 13.30
CA LEU A 245 13.20 9.91 14.34
C LEU A 245 12.70 8.63 15.00
N HIS A 246 11.44 8.61 15.43
CA HIS A 246 10.79 7.42 16.00
C HIS A 246 10.78 6.27 15.00
N ARG A 247 10.47 6.54 13.72
CA ARG A 247 10.54 5.52 12.66
C ARG A 247 11.93 4.89 12.52
N ARG A 248 13.01 5.68 12.62
CA ARG A 248 14.38 5.11 12.62
C ARG A 248 14.63 4.23 13.84
N ASP A 249 14.17 4.65 15.02
CA ASP A 249 14.33 3.89 16.25
C ASP A 249 13.58 2.55 16.19
N ASP A 250 12.36 2.55 15.66
CA ASP A 250 11.53 1.34 15.55
C ASP A 250 12.09 0.37 14.51
N GLU A 251 12.53 0.84 13.34
CA GLU A 251 13.19 0.01 12.33
C GLU A 251 14.51 -0.57 12.84
N ALA A 252 15.34 0.21 13.52
CA ALA A 252 16.58 -0.29 14.11
C ALA A 252 16.32 -1.35 15.19
N ARG A 253 15.29 -1.14 16.03
CA ARG A 253 14.87 -2.13 17.04
C ARG A 253 14.40 -3.42 16.39
N LEU A 254 13.67 -3.33 15.28
CA LEU A 254 13.20 -4.48 14.53
C LEU A 254 14.38 -5.31 13.99
N VAL A 255 15.43 -4.66 13.46
CA VAL A 255 16.68 -5.32 13.04
C VAL A 255 17.40 -5.98 14.21
N MET A 256 17.55 -5.29 15.34
CA MET A 256 18.26 -5.80 16.52
C MET A 256 17.60 -7.04 17.13
N GLN A 257 16.27 -7.12 17.04
CA GLN A 257 15.47 -8.22 17.58
C GLN A 257 15.17 -9.30 16.54
N ALA A 258 15.75 -9.22 15.35
CA ALA A 258 15.38 -10.08 14.23
C ALA A 258 15.82 -11.55 14.42
N ALA A 259 16.82 -11.79 15.26
CA ALA A 259 17.24 -13.13 15.66
C ALA A 259 16.25 -13.74 16.67
N ARG A 260 15.13 -14.24 16.16
CA ARG A 260 14.08 -14.92 16.92
C ARG A 260 13.46 -16.06 16.09
N THR A 261 12.66 -16.89 16.74
CA THR A 261 11.79 -17.85 16.06
C THR A 261 10.60 -17.13 15.44
N TYR A 262 10.23 -17.52 14.23
CA TYR A 262 9.07 -17.02 13.49
C TYR A 262 8.08 -18.17 13.30
N GLN A 263 6.80 -17.90 13.56
CA GLN A 263 5.73 -18.83 13.20
C GLN A 263 5.34 -18.61 11.73
N ALA A 264 4.87 -19.65 11.05
CA ALA A 264 4.52 -19.55 9.63
C ALA A 264 3.42 -18.51 9.36
N ASP A 265 2.48 -18.36 10.29
CA ASP A 265 1.40 -17.37 10.21
C ASP A 265 1.88 -15.95 10.51
N GLU A 266 3.10 -15.74 11.01
CA GLU A 266 3.70 -14.41 11.17
C GLU A 266 4.39 -13.90 9.90
N LEU A 267 4.49 -14.74 8.87
CA LEU A 267 5.29 -14.45 7.67
C LEU A 267 4.41 -14.16 6.47
N VAL A 268 4.82 -13.16 5.70
CA VAL A 268 4.18 -12.77 4.44
C VAL A 268 5.26 -12.73 3.36
N GLN A 269 5.10 -13.58 2.35
CA GLN A 269 5.95 -13.53 1.17
C GLN A 269 5.47 -12.42 0.23
N VAL A 270 6.41 -11.59 -0.22
CA VAL A 270 6.17 -10.56 -1.21
C VAL A 270 7.17 -10.74 -2.35
N ALA A 271 6.68 -10.93 -3.56
CA ALA A 271 7.48 -11.16 -4.77
C ALA A 271 6.98 -10.26 -5.89
#